data_AF-A0A6J8A1K2-F1
#
_entry.id   AF-A0A6J8A1K2-F1
#
_cell.length_a   1.000
_cell.length_b   1.000
_cell.length_c   1.000
_cell.angle_alpha   90.00
_cell.angle_beta   90.00
_cell.angle_gamma   90.00
#
_symmetry.space_group_name_H-M   'P 1'
#
loop_
_entity.id
_entity.type
_entity.pdbx_description
1 polymer ?
#
loop_
_entity_poly.entity_id
_entity_poly.type
_entity_poly.pdbx_seq_one_letter_code
_entity_poly.pdbx_strand_id
1 'polypeptide(L)'
;MSFDKDKQLTRNKVILEGNIAIVIFNWSKPVQMSNRIFKIPLVENNRSALCPLIAYRNMCKLIPAYGDSPAFLFPSKHKLVPVTYIDFQQYINEFIIEIGRNPRLFSTHSFRSWGATVAFKSKVTAELIQVHGDWASDAYKLYLQFSLSEKVSVAKAMAKFIP
;
A
#
# COMPACT_ATOMS: atom_id res chain seq x y z
N MET A 1 -5.51 -15.82 14.91
CA MET A 1 -6.78 -15.09 14.65
C MET A 1 -7.43 -15.70 13.42
N SER A 2 -8.72 -16.02 13.49
CA SER A 2 -9.52 -16.46 12.35
C SER A 2 -9.89 -15.27 11.45
N PHE A 3 -10.24 -15.55 10.19
CA PHE A 3 -10.72 -14.54 9.26
C PHE A 3 -12.12 -14.05 9.65
N ASP A 4 -12.34 -12.74 9.59
CA ASP A 4 -13.60 -12.06 9.89
C ASP A 4 -13.98 -11.17 8.70
N LYS A 5 -14.99 -11.57 7.94
CA LYS A 5 -15.40 -10.90 6.70
C LYS A 5 -15.96 -9.49 6.90
N ASP A 6 -16.40 -9.16 8.12
CA ASP A 6 -16.95 -7.83 8.43
C ASP A 6 -15.83 -6.85 8.76
N LYS A 7 -14.66 -7.35 9.19
CA LYS A 7 -13.48 -6.55 9.54
C LYS A 7 -12.38 -6.57 8.48
N GLN A 8 -12.20 -7.68 7.80
CA GLN A 8 -11.07 -7.89 6.88
C GLN A 8 -11.51 -7.77 5.42
N LEU A 9 -10.54 -7.45 4.56
CA LEU A 9 -10.80 -7.18 3.15
C LEU A 9 -11.24 -8.47 2.43
N THR A 10 -12.43 -8.44 1.85
CA THR A 10 -12.96 -9.52 0.99
C THR A 10 -12.87 -9.15 -0.49
N ARG A 11 -13.07 -10.11 -1.40
CA ARG A 11 -13.11 -9.84 -2.85
C ARG A 11 -14.21 -8.85 -3.24
N ASN A 12 -15.38 -8.94 -2.60
CA ASN A 12 -16.50 -8.01 -2.82
C ASN A 12 -16.17 -6.57 -2.42
N LYS A 13 -15.13 -6.35 -1.61
CA LYS A 13 -14.65 -5.02 -1.23
C LYS A 13 -13.59 -4.47 -2.19
N VAL A 14 -13.27 -5.18 -3.26
CA VAL A 14 -12.46 -4.70 -4.38
C VAL A 14 -13.37 -4.60 -5.61
N ILE A 15 -13.89 -3.40 -5.88
CA ILE A 15 -14.75 -3.16 -7.04
C ILE A 15 -13.86 -2.90 -8.24
N LEU A 16 -13.96 -3.74 -9.27
CA LEU A 16 -13.16 -3.67 -10.49
C LEU A 16 -14.01 -3.12 -11.64
N GLU A 17 -13.61 -2.00 -12.23
CA GLU A 17 -14.34 -1.36 -13.34
C GLU A 17 -13.36 -0.81 -14.37
N GLY A 18 -13.33 -1.40 -15.57
CA GLY A 18 -12.37 -1.04 -16.61
C GLY A 18 -10.92 -1.08 -16.11
N ASN A 19 -10.21 0.04 -16.26
CA ASN A 19 -8.82 0.23 -15.81
C ASN A 19 -8.69 0.78 -14.38
N ILE A 20 -9.79 0.81 -13.61
CA ILE A 20 -9.83 1.32 -12.24
C ILE A 20 -10.27 0.20 -11.29
N ALA A 21 -9.78 0.28 -10.06
CA ALA A 21 -10.35 -0.45 -8.94
C ALA A 21 -10.58 0.45 -7.75
N ILE A 22 -11.66 0.22 -7.00
CA ILE A 22 -11.91 0.86 -5.71
C ILE A 22 -11.81 -0.20 -4.62
N VAL A 23 -10.84 -0.03 -3.73
CA VAL A 23 -10.68 -0.88 -2.53
C VAL A 23 -11.38 -0.22 -1.36
N ILE A 24 -12.28 -0.95 -0.72
CA ILE A 24 -13.18 -0.44 0.32
C ILE A 24 -12.79 -1.05 1.68
N PHE A 25 -12.42 -0.20 2.63
CA PHE A 25 -12.11 -0.57 4.00
C PHE A 25 -13.22 -0.09 4.94
N ASN A 26 -13.91 -1.03 5.58
CA ASN A 26 -14.96 -0.72 6.57
C ASN A 26 -14.41 -0.75 8.01
N TRP A 27 -13.19 -1.23 8.19
CA TRP A 27 -12.60 -1.42 9.51
C TRP A 27 -11.09 -1.16 9.47
N SER A 28 -10.65 -0.19 10.26
CA SER A 28 -9.25 0.15 10.52
C SER A 28 -9.16 0.94 11.82
N LYS A 29 -7.98 1.02 12.45
CA LYS A 29 -7.78 1.79 13.70
C LYS A 29 -8.29 3.25 13.58
N PRO A 30 -8.05 4.00 12.49
CA PRO A 30 -8.62 5.35 12.31
C PRO A 30 -10.13 5.37 12.01
N VAL A 31 -10.66 4.33 11.36
CA VAL A 31 -12.08 4.23 10.98
C VAL A 31 -12.98 3.92 12.18
N GLN A 32 -12.47 3.14 13.14
CA GLN A 32 -13.21 2.77 14.37
C GLN A 32 -13.76 3.97 15.14
N MET A 33 -13.08 5.12 15.08
CA MET A 33 -13.50 6.33 15.79
C MET A 33 -14.27 7.33 14.94
N SER A 34 -14.35 7.12 13.62
CA SER A 34 -14.89 8.12 12.69
C SER A 34 -16.12 7.66 11.88
N ASN A 35 -16.58 6.41 12.06
CA ASN A 35 -17.73 5.82 11.38
C ASN A 35 -17.73 6.04 9.85
N ARG A 36 -16.54 6.17 9.24
CA ARG A 36 -16.36 6.51 7.83
C ARG A 36 -15.84 5.31 7.04
N ILE A 37 -16.33 5.15 5.82
CA ILE A 37 -15.79 4.15 4.89
C ILE A 37 -14.56 4.74 4.21
N PHE A 38 -13.41 4.08 4.35
CA PHE A 38 -12.20 4.50 3.66
C PHE A 38 -12.09 3.79 2.30
N LYS A 39 -11.80 4.56 1.25
CA LYS A 39 -11.72 4.07 -0.13
C LYS A 39 -10.39 4.45 -0.75
N ILE A 40 -9.72 3.48 -1.36
CA ILE A 40 -8.50 3.72 -2.14
C ILE A 40 -8.79 3.43 -3.62
N PRO A 41 -8.76 4.44 -4.50
CA PRO A 41 -8.76 4.20 -5.93
C PRO A 41 -7.38 3.70 -6.38
N LEU A 42 -7.37 2.69 -7.24
CA LEU A 42 -6.20 2.17 -7.94
C LEU A 42 -6.44 2.31 -9.43
N VAL A 43 -5.40 2.69 -10.17
CA VAL A 43 -5.44 2.81 -11.62
C VAL A 43 -4.45 1.82 -12.23
N GLU A 44 -4.87 1.19 -13.32
CA GLU A 44 -4.03 0.28 -14.08
C GLU A 44 -2.80 0.99 -14.63
N ASN A 45 -1.64 0.34 -14.52
CA ASN A 45 -0.38 0.81 -15.09
C ASN A 45 0.20 -0.28 -15.99
N ASN A 46 -0.17 -0.26 -17.26
CA ASN A 46 0.27 -1.24 -18.26
C ASN A 46 1.76 -1.16 -18.61
N ARG A 47 2.50 -0.20 -18.03
CA ARG A 47 3.94 -0.04 -18.24
C ARG A 47 4.79 -0.79 -17.21
N SER A 48 4.19 -1.39 -16.20
CA SER A 48 4.91 -2.04 -15.10
C SER A 48 4.35 -3.42 -14.77
N ALA A 49 5.23 -4.41 -14.72
CA ALA A 49 4.92 -5.73 -14.18
C ALA A 49 4.50 -5.68 -12.70
N LEU A 50 4.80 -4.58 -12.00
CA LEU A 50 4.44 -4.35 -10.60
C LEU A 50 3.07 -3.65 -10.45
N CYS A 51 2.26 -3.58 -11.51
CA CYS A 51 0.93 -2.98 -11.40
C CYS A 51 0.04 -3.79 -10.43
N PRO A 52 -0.42 -3.19 -9.31
CA PRO A 52 -1.20 -3.92 -8.32
C PRO A 52 -2.56 -4.38 -8.86
N LEU A 53 -3.17 -3.62 -9.79
CA LEU A 53 -4.45 -3.98 -10.38
C LEU A 53 -4.34 -5.19 -11.31
N ILE A 54 -3.31 -5.23 -12.17
CA ILE A 54 -3.05 -6.38 -13.05
C ILE A 54 -2.69 -7.60 -12.22
N ALA A 55 -1.81 -7.46 -11.22
CA ALA A 55 -1.42 -8.53 -10.33
C ALA A 55 -2.64 -9.13 -9.58
N TYR A 56 -3.51 -8.27 -9.06
CA TYR A 56 -4.73 -8.70 -8.38
C TYR A 56 -5.70 -9.43 -9.32
N ARG A 57 -5.93 -8.90 -10.53
CA ARG A 57 -6.76 -9.56 -11.55
C ARG A 57 -6.23 -10.93 -11.91
N ASN A 58 -4.91 -11.06 -12.09
CA ASN A 58 -4.26 -12.33 -12.41
C ASN A 58 -4.42 -13.34 -11.27
N MET A 59 -4.23 -12.92 -10.02
CA MET A 59 -4.49 -13.77 -8.86
C MET A 59 -5.95 -14.25 -8.83
N CYS A 60 -6.92 -13.37 -9.06
CA CYS A 60 -8.34 -13.76 -9.08
C CYS A 60 -8.68 -14.76 -10.20
N LYS A 61 -8.04 -14.64 -11.37
CA LYS A 61 -8.18 -15.60 -12.48
C LYS A 61 -7.58 -16.97 -12.16
N LEU A 62 -6.38 -16.98 -11.59
CA LEU A 62 -5.66 -18.21 -11.25
C LEU A 62 -6.24 -18.91 -10.02
N ILE A 63 -6.85 -18.15 -9.11
CA ILE A 63 -7.39 -18.62 -7.85
C ILE A 63 -8.86 -18.18 -7.76
N PRO A 64 -9.80 -18.91 -8.37
CA PRO A 64 -11.23 -18.61 -8.24
C PRO A 64 -11.68 -18.77 -6.78
N ALA A 65 -12.46 -17.81 -6.27
CA ALA A 65 -13.05 -17.84 -4.94
C ALA A 65 -14.29 -16.94 -4.89
N TYR A 66 -15.15 -17.16 -3.89
CA TYR A 66 -16.38 -16.38 -3.69
C TYR A 66 -16.10 -14.93 -3.30
N GLY A 67 -17.07 -14.05 -3.54
CA GLY A 67 -16.98 -12.64 -3.19
C GLY A 67 -16.70 -12.36 -1.70
N ASP A 68 -17.26 -13.15 -0.80
CA ASP A 68 -17.05 -13.05 0.65
C ASP A 68 -15.74 -13.71 1.12
N SER A 69 -14.99 -14.34 0.22
CA SER A 69 -13.67 -14.89 0.53
C SER A 69 -12.65 -13.77 0.76
N PRO A 70 -11.56 -14.03 1.51
CA PRO A 70 -10.45 -13.09 1.65
C PRO A 70 -10.00 -12.54 0.31
N ALA A 71 -9.67 -11.25 0.26
CA ALA A 71 -9.24 -10.60 -0.97
C ALA A 71 -7.98 -11.25 -1.54
N PHE A 72 -7.04 -11.65 -0.68
CA PHE A 72 -5.78 -12.30 -1.05
C PHE A 72 -5.75 -13.73 -0.52
N LEU A 73 -5.58 -14.68 -1.44
CA LEU A 73 -5.57 -16.11 -1.19
C LEU A 73 -4.37 -16.73 -1.89
N PHE A 74 -3.79 -17.78 -1.31
CA PHE A 74 -2.84 -18.63 -2.01
C PHE A 74 -3.20 -20.12 -1.84
N PRO A 75 -2.83 -20.98 -2.82
CA PRO A 75 -3.02 -22.41 -2.69
C PRO A 75 -2.06 -22.99 -1.65
N SER A 76 -2.58 -23.75 -0.68
CA SER A 76 -1.79 -24.48 0.30
C SER A 76 -2.27 -25.93 0.38
N LYS A 77 -1.43 -26.86 -0.09
CA LYS A 77 -1.70 -28.30 -0.20
C LYS A 77 -3.01 -28.60 -0.94
N HIS A 78 -4.13 -28.64 -0.20
CA HIS A 78 -5.46 -29.00 -0.70
C HIS A 78 -6.52 -27.94 -0.42
N LYS A 79 -6.14 -26.74 0.05
CA LYS A 79 -7.08 -25.67 0.37
C LYS A 79 -6.53 -24.30 -0.01
N LEU A 80 -7.44 -23.36 -0.24
CA LEU A 80 -7.10 -21.96 -0.33
C LEU A 80 -7.01 -21.38 1.08
N VAL A 81 -5.94 -20.63 1.36
CA VAL A 81 -5.73 -19.98 2.65
C VAL A 81 -5.57 -18.47 2.46
N PRO A 82 -6.06 -17.64 3.41
CA PRO A 82 -5.82 -16.22 3.39
C PRO A 82 -4.34 -15.91 3.54
N VAL A 83 -3.86 -14.87 2.83
CA VAL A 83 -2.54 -14.29 3.12
C VAL A 83 -2.61 -13.58 4.47
N THR A 84 -1.77 -13.98 5.42
CA THR A 84 -1.67 -13.29 6.72
C THR A 84 -0.54 -12.27 6.72
N TYR A 85 -0.52 -11.42 7.75
CA TYR A 85 0.60 -10.49 7.98
C TYR A 85 1.94 -11.23 8.11
N ILE A 86 1.95 -12.38 8.80
CA ILE A 86 3.17 -13.16 9.03
C ILE A 86 3.68 -13.70 7.70
N ASP A 87 2.79 -14.30 6.89
CA ASP A 87 3.16 -14.82 5.56
C ASP A 87 3.73 -13.70 4.68
N PHE A 88 3.07 -12.54 4.66
CA PHE A 88 3.50 -11.41 3.85
C PHE A 88 4.85 -10.83 4.30
N GLN A 89 5.05 -10.66 5.61
CA GLN A 89 6.32 -10.15 6.14
C GLN A 89 7.46 -11.15 5.95
N GLN A 90 7.19 -12.45 6.05
CA GLN A 90 8.17 -13.49 5.76
C GLN A 90 8.59 -13.43 4.29
N TYR A 91 7.63 -13.36 3.36
CA TYR A 91 7.90 -13.24 1.93
C TYR A 91 8.74 -12.01 1.60
N ILE A 92 8.42 -10.85 2.21
CA ILE A 92 9.25 -9.64 2.07
C ILE A 92 10.67 -9.90 2.57
N ASN A 93 10.84 -10.52 3.73
CA ASN A 93 12.17 -10.77 4.30
C ASN A 93 13.01 -11.68 3.37
N GLU A 94 12.41 -12.76 2.87
CA GLU A 94 13.05 -13.68 1.93
C GLU A 94 13.48 -12.96 0.65
N PHE A 95 12.57 -12.18 0.04
CA PHE A 95 12.87 -11.38 -1.15
C PHE A 95 13.98 -10.35 -0.91
N ILE A 96 13.98 -9.67 0.24
CA ILE A 96 14.99 -8.67 0.60
C ILE A 96 16.37 -9.32 0.80
N ILE A 97 16.42 -10.53 1.39
CA ILE A 97 17.65 -11.32 1.51
C ILE A 97 18.18 -11.71 0.13
N GLU A 98 17.30 -12.18 -0.76
CA GLU A 98 17.66 -12.61 -2.11
C GLU A 98 18.33 -11.50 -2.92
N ILE A 99 17.86 -10.25 -2.78
CA ILE A 99 18.48 -9.08 -3.42
C ILE A 99 19.71 -8.52 -2.66
N GLY A 100 20.24 -9.24 -1.68
CA GLY A 100 21.45 -8.89 -0.93
C GLY A 100 21.27 -7.71 0.02
N ARG A 101 20.07 -7.50 0.56
CA ARG A 101 19.76 -6.40 1.48
C ARG A 101 19.40 -6.92 2.87
N ASN A 102 19.52 -6.06 3.88
CA ASN A 102 19.19 -6.42 5.26
C ASN A 102 17.65 -6.33 5.49
N PRO A 103 16.94 -7.46 5.74
CA PRO A 103 15.50 -7.47 5.94
C PRO A 103 15.04 -6.67 7.16
N ARG A 104 15.89 -6.46 8.17
CA ARG A 104 15.55 -5.67 9.37
C ARG A 104 15.26 -4.19 9.05
N LEU A 105 15.68 -3.71 7.88
CA LEU A 105 15.43 -2.35 7.42
C LEU A 105 14.10 -2.19 6.67
N PHE A 106 13.38 -3.28 6.43
CA PHE A 106 12.17 -3.30 5.63
C PHE A 106 11.01 -3.93 6.40
N SER A 107 9.85 -3.29 6.31
CA SER A 107 8.61 -3.83 6.84
C SER A 107 7.45 -3.43 5.94
N THR A 108 6.26 -3.95 6.24
CA THR A 108 5.02 -3.45 5.62
C THR A 108 4.86 -1.93 5.71
N HIS A 109 5.35 -1.28 6.77
CA HIS A 109 5.35 0.18 6.90
C HIS A 109 6.23 0.87 5.86
N SER A 110 7.31 0.24 5.39
CA SER A 110 8.20 0.81 4.37
C SER A 110 7.44 1.10 3.06
N PHE A 111 6.45 0.27 2.69
CA PHE A 111 5.59 0.52 1.53
C PHE A 111 4.72 1.76 1.71
N ARG A 112 4.16 1.96 2.90
CA ARG A 112 3.38 3.16 3.22
C ARG A 112 4.26 4.41 3.15
N SER A 113 5.48 4.34 3.68
CA SER A 113 6.44 5.45 3.63
C SER A 113 6.84 5.81 2.21
N TRP A 114 7.11 4.79 1.40
CA TRP A 114 7.47 4.95 0.01
C TRP A 114 6.31 5.53 -0.81
N GLY A 115 5.08 5.05 -0.59
CA GLY A 115 3.88 5.59 -1.23
C GLY A 115 3.68 7.09 -0.96
N ALA A 116 3.85 7.52 0.30
CA ALA A 116 3.80 8.93 0.68
C ALA A 116 4.87 9.76 -0.06
N THR A 117 6.11 9.24 -0.09
CA THR A 117 7.25 9.89 -0.73
C THR A 117 7.04 10.02 -2.24
N VAL A 118 6.57 8.95 -2.91
CA VAL A 118 6.30 8.96 -4.35
C VAL A 118 5.19 9.94 -4.70
N ALA A 119 4.10 9.99 -3.92
CA ALA A 119 3.03 10.96 -4.13
C ALA A 119 3.53 12.40 -3.97
N PHE A 120 4.33 12.67 -2.93
CA PHE A 120 4.97 13.98 -2.72
C PHE A 120 5.87 14.36 -3.91
N LYS A 121 6.75 13.46 -4.36
CA LYS A 121 7.64 13.69 -5.51
C LYS A 121 6.87 13.84 -6.82
N SER A 122 5.68 13.25 -6.91
CA SER A 122 4.74 13.43 -8.03
C SER A 122 3.95 14.74 -7.94
N LYS A 123 4.28 15.63 -6.99
CA LYS A 123 3.64 16.94 -6.78
C LYS A 123 2.15 16.85 -6.42
N VAL A 124 1.73 15.72 -5.84
CA VAL A 124 0.38 15.62 -5.23
C VAL A 124 0.33 16.54 -4.02
N THR A 125 -0.78 17.24 -3.83
CA THR A 125 -0.92 18.18 -2.70
C THR A 125 -0.90 17.45 -1.36
N ALA A 126 -0.50 18.17 -0.31
CA ALA A 126 -0.41 17.64 1.04
C ALA A 126 -1.72 17.00 1.51
N GLU A 127 -2.85 17.66 1.24
CA GLU A 127 -4.19 17.25 1.63
C GLU A 127 -4.58 15.95 0.93
N LEU A 128 -4.27 15.83 -0.37
CA LEU A 128 -4.57 14.62 -1.13
C LEU A 128 -3.69 13.44 -0.71
N ILE A 129 -2.42 13.67 -0.37
CA ILE A 129 -1.57 12.63 0.23
C ILE A 129 -2.15 12.20 1.56
N GLN A 130 -2.50 13.15 2.43
CA GLN A 130 -3.06 12.89 3.75
C GLN A 130 -4.33 12.03 3.66
N VAL A 131 -5.26 12.39 2.77
CA VAL A 131 -6.48 11.63 2.49
C VAL A 131 -6.16 10.26 1.90
N HIS A 132 -5.26 10.18 0.92
CA HIS A 132 -4.91 8.92 0.24
C HIS A 132 -4.31 7.88 1.19
N GLY A 133 -3.50 8.30 2.16
CA GLY A 133 -2.97 7.38 3.16
C GLY A 133 -3.83 7.23 4.40
N ASP A 134 -4.98 7.88 4.52
CA ASP A 134 -5.82 7.79 5.73
C ASP A 134 -5.17 8.37 6.99
N TRP A 135 -4.38 9.44 6.88
CA TRP A 135 -3.73 10.09 8.02
C TRP A 135 -4.65 11.13 8.67
N ALA A 136 -4.84 11.05 9.99
CA ALA A 136 -5.64 12.02 10.74
C ALA A 136 -4.94 13.39 10.91
N SER A 137 -3.63 13.46 10.68
CA SER A 137 -2.81 14.66 10.84
C SER A 137 -1.66 14.68 9.82
N ASP A 138 -0.80 15.69 9.95
CA ASP A 138 0.45 15.85 9.21
C ASP A 138 1.51 14.75 9.45
N ALA A 139 1.16 13.66 10.14
CA ALA A 139 2.04 12.52 10.40
C ALA A 139 2.66 11.92 9.13
N TYR A 140 2.05 12.11 7.95
CA TYR A 140 2.62 11.69 6.67
C TYR A 140 3.98 12.36 6.37
N LYS A 141 4.24 13.56 6.89
CA LYS A 141 5.51 14.29 6.70
C LYS A 141 6.71 13.53 7.27
N LEU A 142 6.52 12.80 8.38
CA LEU A 142 7.56 11.96 9.00
C LEU A 142 7.99 10.79 8.12
N TYR A 143 7.16 10.42 7.15
CA TYR A 143 7.42 9.32 6.25
C TYR A 143 8.13 9.74 4.95
N LEU A 144 8.27 11.04 4.70
CA LEU A 144 8.89 11.55 3.48
C LEU A 144 10.39 11.30 3.50
N GLN A 145 10.88 10.61 2.47
CA GLN A 145 12.30 10.34 2.28
C GLN A 145 12.90 11.30 1.25
N PHE A 146 13.96 12.00 1.66
CA PHE A 146 14.71 12.93 0.83
C PHE A 146 16.14 12.46 0.63
N SER A 147 16.61 12.47 -0.61
CA SER A 147 17.99 12.18 -0.97
C SER A 147 18.93 13.27 -0.44
N LEU A 148 20.23 12.95 -0.40
CA LEU A 148 21.24 13.96 -0.07
C LEU A 148 21.23 15.12 -1.08
N SER A 149 21.01 14.85 -2.37
CA SER A 149 20.93 15.89 -3.40
C SER A 149 19.77 16.85 -3.17
N GLU A 150 18.60 16.35 -2.76
CA GLU A 150 17.45 17.18 -2.38
C GLU A 150 17.80 18.08 -1.19
N LYS A 151 18.42 17.52 -0.13
CA LYS A 151 18.86 18.30 1.04
C LYS A 151 19.91 19.36 0.68
N VAL A 152 20.86 19.03 -0.21
CA VAL A 152 21.86 19.99 -0.70
C VAL A 152 21.22 21.12 -1.50
N SER A 153 20.14 20.87 -2.24
CA SER A 153 19.44 21.92 -2.99
C SER A 153 18.87 23.00 -2.06
N VAL A 154 18.37 22.62 -0.88
CA VAL A 154 17.91 23.55 0.15
C VAL A 154 19.07 24.40 0.66
N ALA A 155 20.20 23.77 1.02
CA ALA A 155 21.39 24.49 1.47
C ALA A 155 21.91 25.48 0.41
N LYS A 156 21.90 25.08 -0.87
CA LYS A 156 22.28 25.95 -2.00
C LYS A 156 21.33 27.14 -2.16
N ALA A 157 20.02 26.93 -1.99
CA ALA A 157 19.04 28.00 -2.08
C ALA A 157 19.22 29.02 -0.95
N MET A 158 19.45 28.53 0.28
CA MET A 158 19.74 29.38 1.43
C MET A 158 21.03 30.19 1.24
N ALA A 159 22.10 29.54 0.79
CA ALA A 159 23.39 30.21 0.56
C ALA A 159 23.31 31.32 -0.50
N LYS A 160 22.41 31.21 -1.48
CA LYS A 160 22.17 32.28 -2.47
C LYS A 160 21.38 33.47 -1.92
N PHE A 161 20.64 33.27 -0.83
CA PHE A 161 19.75 34.27 -0.26
C PHE A 161 20.41 35.06 0.88
N ILE A 162 21.48 34.53 1.47
CA ILE A 162 22.27 35.22 2.49
C ILE A 162 23.34 36.07 1.76
N PRO A 163 23.39 37.40 1.97
CA PRO A 163 24.36 38.30 1.35
C PRO A 163 25.82 37.95 1.67
#